data_AF-A0A4D7QR54-F1
#
_entry.id   AF-A0A4D7QR54-F1
#
_cell.length_a   1.000
_cell.length_b   1.000
_cell.length_c   1.000
_cell.angle_alpha   90.00
_cell.angle_beta   90.00
_cell.angle_gamma   90.00
#
_symmetry.space_group_name_H-M   'P 1'
#
loop_
_entity.id
_entity.type
_entity.pdbx_description
1 polymer ?
#
loop_
_entity_poly.entity_id
_entity_poly.type
_entity_poly.pdbx_seq_one_letter_code
_entity_poly.pdbx_strand_id
1 'polypeptide(L)' 'MPLTEDEERDFSLELERLRQEHRDLDTAIEALANLVVADRLQLQRLKKRKLALRDRISYLEDLMTPDIIA' A
#
# COMPACT_ATOMS: atom_id res chain seq x y z
N MET A 1 12.98 11.19 -21.98
CA MET A 1 11.78 12.03 -22.18
C MET A 1 11.33 12.44 -20.80
N PRO A 2 11.05 13.73 -20.52
CA PRO A 2 10.45 14.10 -19.24
C PRO A 2 9.07 13.43 -19.16
N LEU A 3 8.72 12.90 -17.99
CA LEU A 3 7.37 12.42 -17.73
C LEU A 3 6.41 13.59 -18.00
N THR A 4 5.36 13.31 -18.78
CA THR A 4 4.31 14.29 -19.05
C THR A 4 3.52 14.54 -17.76
N GLU A 5 3.02 15.76 -17.56
CA GLU A 5 2.21 16.12 -16.36
C GLU A 5 1.01 15.17 -16.14
N ASP A 6 0.53 14.54 -17.20
CA ASP A 6 -0.53 13.52 -17.15
C ASP A 6 -0.05 12.20 -16.52
N GLU A 7 1.17 11.75 -16.83
CA GLU A 7 1.75 10.54 -16.24
C GLU A 7 1.99 10.72 -14.72
N GLU A 8 2.48 11.89 -14.29
CA GLU A 8 2.65 12.19 -12.87
C GLU A 8 1.33 12.21 -12.09
N ARG A 9 0.24 12.68 -12.73
CA ARG A 9 -1.10 12.68 -12.14
C ARG A 9 -1.65 11.26 -12.03
N ASP A 10 -1.46 10.44 -13.05
CA ASP A 10 -1.87 9.03 -13.03
C ASP A 10 -1.14 8.25 -11.93
N PHE A 11 0.18 8.46 -11.78
CA PHE A 11 0.93 7.85 -10.70
C PHE A 11 0.51 8.35 -9.32
N SER A 12 0.20 9.64 -9.18
CA SER A 12 -0.35 10.22 -7.93
C SER A 12 -1.67 9.56 -7.53
N LEU A 13 -2.58 9.39 -8.49
CA LEU A 13 -3.89 8.77 -8.27
C LEU A 13 -3.77 7.30 -7.87
N GLU A 14 -2.89 6.56 -8.55
CA GLU A 14 -2.62 5.16 -8.22
C GLU A 14 -1.98 5.03 -6.84
N LEU A 15 -1.05 5.92 -6.49
CA LEU A 15 -0.43 5.97 -5.18
C LEU A 15 -1.47 6.21 -4.07
N GLU A 16 -2.36 7.16 -4.28
CA GLU A 16 -3.43 7.47 -3.31
C GLU A 16 -4.40 6.30 -3.15
N ARG A 17 -4.76 5.64 -4.26
CA ARG A 17 -5.57 4.42 -4.25
C ARG A 17 -4.89 3.30 -3.46
N LEU A 18 -3.61 3.03 -3.70
CA LEU A 18 -2.86 2.00 -2.99
C LEU A 18 -2.71 2.32 -1.51
N ARG A 19 -2.46 3.59 -1.15
CA ARG A 19 -2.43 4.05 0.24
C ARG A 19 -3.78 3.87 0.93
N GLN A 20 -4.88 4.12 0.24
CA GLN A 20 -6.23 3.86 0.76
C GLN A 20 -6.45 2.37 1.01
N GLU A 21 -6.15 1.51 0.02
CA GLU A 21 -6.28 0.06 0.15
C GLU A 21 -5.42 -0.50 1.29
N HIS A 22 -4.20 0.04 1.46
CA HIS A 22 -3.32 -0.33 2.57
C HIS A 22 -3.93 0.02 3.94
N ARG A 23 -4.56 1.21 4.08
CA ARG A 23 -5.26 1.63 5.32
C ARG A 23 -6.47 0.75 5.61
N ASP A 24 -7.24 0.41 4.58
CA ASP A 24 -8.42 -0.45 4.71
C ASP A 24 -8.01 -1.87 5.16
N LEU A 25 -6.91 -2.40 4.58
CA LEU A 25 -6.34 -3.68 5.01
C LEU A 25 -5.82 -3.64 6.43
N ASP A 26 -5.24 -2.52 6.87
CA ASP A 26 -4.78 -2.39 8.25
C ASP A 26 -5.94 -2.45 9.24
N THR A 27 -7.00 -1.70 8.95
CA THR A 27 -8.25 -1.70 9.74
C THR A 27 -8.86 -3.10 9.78
N ALA A 28 -8.86 -3.83 8.65
CA ALA A 28 -9.33 -5.20 8.58
C ALA A 28 -8.46 -6.17 9.39
N ILE A 29 -7.14 -5.99 9.39
CA ILE A 29 -6.20 -6.79 10.20
C ILE A 29 -6.44 -6.54 11.68
N GLU A 30 -6.58 -5.28 12.11
CA GLU A 30 -6.87 -4.93 13.50
C GLU A 30 -8.22 -5.49 13.96
N ALA A 31 -9.26 -5.31 13.15
CA ALA A 31 -10.58 -5.88 13.43
C ALA A 31 -10.52 -7.40 13.58
N LEU A 32 -9.84 -8.10 12.64
CA LEU A 32 -9.67 -9.55 12.70
C LEU A 32 -8.82 -9.98 13.89
N ALA A 33 -7.78 -9.22 14.24
CA ALA A 33 -6.91 -9.52 15.37
C ALA A 33 -7.62 -9.37 16.73
N ASN A 34 -8.61 -8.48 16.81
CA ASN A 34 -9.44 -8.29 18.00
C ASN A 34 -10.53 -9.36 18.17
N LEU A 35 -10.76 -10.23 17.16
CA LEU A 35 -11.68 -11.34 17.29
C LEU A 35 -11.04 -12.47 18.13
N VAL A 36 -11.78 -12.97 19.12
CA VAL A 36 -11.34 -14.06 20.03
C VAL A 36 -10.99 -15.35 19.28
N VAL A 37 -11.61 -15.55 18.11
CA VAL A 37 -11.36 -16.69 17.20
C VAL A 37 -10.71 -16.21 15.90
N ALA A 38 -9.73 -15.31 15.99
CA ALA A 38 -9.00 -14.85 14.81
C ALA A 38 -8.31 -16.04 14.12
N ASP A 39 -8.68 -16.30 12.86
CA ASP A 39 -7.97 -17.28 12.05
C ASP A 39 -6.55 -16.75 11.75
N ARG A 40 -5.55 -17.40 12.36
CA ARG A 40 -4.12 -17.07 12.18
C ARG A 40 -3.70 -17.12 10.72
N LEU A 41 -4.28 -18.02 9.91
CA LEU A 41 -3.99 -18.13 8.49
C LEU A 41 -4.55 -16.92 7.73
N GLN A 42 -5.76 -16.48 8.07
CA GLN A 42 -6.37 -15.30 7.47
C GLN A 42 -5.59 -14.03 7.83
N LEU A 43 -5.19 -13.87 9.09
CA LEU A 43 -4.29 -12.79 9.52
C LEU A 43 -2.96 -12.80 8.77
N GLN A 44 -2.34 -13.96 8.58
CA GLN A 44 -1.10 -14.07 7.80
C GLN A 44 -1.30 -13.66 6.33
N ARG A 45 -2.40 -14.07 5.71
CA ARG A 45 -2.74 -13.69 4.31
C ARG A 45 -2.94 -12.18 4.18
N LEU A 46 -3.66 -11.56 5.11
CA LEU A 46 -3.88 -10.12 5.10
C LEU A 46 -2.58 -9.35 5.33
N LYS A 47 -1.75 -9.76 6.30
CA LYS A 47 -0.43 -9.16 6.53
C LYS A 47 0.49 -9.27 5.30
N LYS A 48 0.47 -10.41 4.60
CA LYS A 48 1.22 -10.59 3.35
C LYS A 48 0.74 -9.64 2.24
N ARG A 49 -0.58 -9.46 2.11
CA ARG A 49 -1.15 -8.47 1.18
C ARG A 49 -0.76 -7.04 1.55
N LYS A 50 -0.85 -6.68 2.83
CA LYS A 50 -0.43 -5.37 3.35
C LYS A 50 1.04 -5.09 3.02
N LEU A 51 1.93 -6.08 3.22
CA LEU A 51 3.34 -5.95 2.88
C LEU A 51 3.53 -5.70 1.37
N ALA A 52 2.89 -6.48 0.51
CA ALA A 52 2.99 -6.30 -0.94
C ALA A 52 2.49 -4.93 -1.41
N LEU A 53 1.42 -4.40 -0.80
CA LEU A 53 0.94 -3.05 -1.09
C LEU A 53 1.93 -1.99 -0.64
N ARG A 54 2.51 -2.13 0.56
CA ARG A 54 3.54 -1.21 1.04
C ARG A 54 4.76 -1.19 0.11
N ASP A 55 5.21 -2.35 -0.34
CA ASP A 55 6.33 -2.46 -1.26
C ASP A 55 6.00 -1.82 -2.62
N ARG A 56 4.74 -1.95 -3.08
CA ARG A 56 4.26 -1.30 -4.30
C ARG A 56 4.15 0.22 -4.17
N ILE A 57 3.67 0.71 -3.03
CA ILE A 57 3.61 2.14 -2.67
C ILE A 57 5.02 2.71 -2.69
N SER A 58 5.96 2.08 -1.99
CA SER A 58 7.36 2.51 -1.94
C SER A 58 7.97 2.55 -3.35
N TYR A 59 7.72 1.54 -4.18
CA TYR A 59 8.21 1.52 -5.55
C TYR A 59 7.65 2.67 -6.42
N LEU A 60 6.37 3.00 -6.27
CA LEU A 60 5.76 4.13 -6.98
C LEU A 60 6.25 5.47 -6.44
N GLU A 61 6.41 5.59 -5.12
CA GLU A 61 7.02 6.77 -4.49
C GLU A 61 8.46 6.97 -4.97
N ASP A 62 9.27 5.92 -5.05
CA ASP A 62 10.64 5.99 -5.56
C ASP A 62 10.69 6.41 -7.04
N LEU A 63 9.71 5.98 -7.84
CA LEU A 63 9.57 6.38 -9.24
C LEU A 63 9.20 7.86 -9.41
N MET A 64 8.41 8.41 -8.49
CA MET A 64 7.93 9.79 -8.54
C MET A 64 8.86 10.77 -7.81
N THR A 65 9.53 10.31 -6.77
CA THR A 65 10.43 11.09 -5.92
C THR A 65 11.77 10.37 -5.84
N PRO A 66 12.67 10.55 -6.82
CA PRO A 66 13.97 9.87 -6.84
C PRO A 66 14.95 10.34 -5.73
N ASP A 67 14.49 11.09 -4.71
CA ASP A 67 15.35 11.88 -3.82
C ASP A 67 14.92 11.91 -2.33
N ILE A 68 14.34 10.83 -1.77
CA ILE A 68 13.96 10.78 -0.33
C ILE A 68 14.30 9.46 0.39
N ILE A 69 15.29 8.70 -0.09
CA ILE A 69 15.92 7.65 0.74
C ILE A 69 17.41 8.00 0.88
N ALA A 70 17.70 8.89 1.84
CA ALA A 70 19.00 9.12 2.46
C ALA A 70 18.90 8.76 3.95
#